data_AF-A0A971PES1-F1
#
_entry.id   AF-A0A971PES1-F1
#
_cell.length_a   1.000
_cell.length_b   1.000
_cell.length_c   1.000
_cell.angle_alpha   90.00
_cell.angle_beta   90.00
_cell.angle_gamma   90.00
#
_symmetry.space_group_name_H-M   'P 1'
#
loop_
_entity.id
_entity.type
_entity.pdbx_description
1 polymer ?
#
loop_
_entity_poly.entity_id
_entity_poly.type
_entity_poly.pdbx_seq_one_letter_code
_entity_poly.pdbx_strand_id
1 'polypeptide(L)'
;MPEYLSPGVYVEEFESGGKPMEGVSTSTAGFLGLAERGPVEGLPDLVTNFGDFQRLFGAYLSENAFGDYRFLAYAVEHFFINGGARAYIMRVAPPDAKAATNYTADDEDSVLLKIAAKNPGQWGEKIRLLFTPASKAKTPILAIKGDGVYKVKNNAGFNVGDIVVFDDGDARSFSQVTMSQDNEIALAEALPGDVVDTALLPTKTLNTCEFTLQVFYGSEAETYEKLSLNIAAPNYIEKKVARSNIITLTHNQGVGDPQDTPFDRIAGDKAGEEQFWVSLTGGSDGSLSALSAADYIGEDRGPGKRTGIQAFIDNDEVSIMAVPGVTDPNVQLSLVAHCENLKSRFAVLDIPRDLKKVADVQTHRNIFDTDYAAMYHPWLQVFDPMDKRNIFIPPSGSVVGIYARSDNSRGVYKAPANEVVRACVGLDCQYNKGEQDILNPKGINLIRYFTGQGIRVWGARTCSSNSIWKYVNVRRLFIFVEQSIKNGSNWVVFEPNDERLWARVQRTIYSFLLGVWRGGALMGSTPDEAFFVKVDRSTMSQDDIDNGRLICIIGISPVKPAEFVIFRITQKTADSE
;
A
#
# COMPACT_ATOMS: atom_id res chain seq x y z
N MET A 1 6.85 -50.43 5.20
CA MET A 1 5.43 -50.75 5.45
C MET A 1 5.31 -51.07 6.92
N PRO A 2 4.33 -50.52 7.64
CA PRO A 2 4.08 -50.94 9.02
C PRO A 2 3.68 -52.43 9.02
N GLU A 3 4.17 -53.16 10.01
CA GLU A 3 3.88 -54.59 10.17
C GLU A 3 2.77 -54.75 11.22
N TYR A 4 1.58 -55.15 10.80
CA TYR A 4 0.44 -55.35 11.70
C TYR A 4 0.42 -56.80 12.18
N LEU A 5 0.62 -57.00 13.48
CA LEU A 5 0.82 -58.31 14.10
C LEU A 5 -0.45 -58.90 14.74
N SER A 6 -1.64 -58.34 14.49
CA SER A 6 -2.89 -58.83 15.08
C SER A 6 -4.11 -58.58 14.18
N PRO A 7 -5.22 -59.31 14.32
CA PRO A 7 -6.48 -58.99 13.64
C PRO A 7 -7.22 -57.83 14.34
N GLY A 8 -7.55 -56.77 13.61
CA GLY A 8 -8.27 -55.60 14.14
C GLY A 8 -8.62 -54.55 13.06
N VAL A 9 -9.36 -53.51 13.44
CA VAL A 9 -9.55 -52.31 12.60
C VAL A 9 -8.45 -51.31 12.97
N TYR A 10 -7.62 -50.97 11.99
CA TYR A 10 -6.54 -50.00 12.15
C TYR A 10 -6.94 -48.69 11.48
N VAL A 11 -6.76 -47.57 12.18
CA VAL A 11 -6.92 -46.22 11.67
C VAL A 11 -5.53 -45.59 11.66
N GLU A 12 -5.06 -45.21 10.48
CA GLU A 12 -3.81 -44.46 10.32
C GLU A 12 -4.10 -43.03 9.91
N GLU A 13 -3.47 -42.09 10.60
CA GLU A 13 -3.33 -40.72 10.09
C GLU A 13 -2.10 -40.70 9.18
N PHE A 14 -2.36 -40.60 7.87
CA PHE A 14 -1.36 -40.18 6.91
C PHE A 14 -1.58 -38.71 6.59
N GLU A 15 -0.52 -37.94 6.36
CA GLU A 15 -0.68 -36.61 5.79
C GLU A 15 -1.35 -36.77 4.42
N SER A 16 -2.62 -36.39 4.35
CA SER A 16 -3.33 -36.19 3.09
C SER A 16 -2.45 -35.32 2.19
N GLY A 17 -2.23 -35.80 0.95
CA GLY A 17 -1.29 -35.24 -0.01
C GLY A 17 -1.32 -33.72 -0.11
N GLY A 18 -0.16 -33.16 -0.47
CA GLY A 18 0.13 -31.72 -0.49
C GLY A 18 -1.05 -30.87 -0.94
N LYS A 19 -1.28 -29.77 -0.21
CA LYS A 19 -2.35 -28.80 -0.46
C LYS A 19 -2.44 -28.50 -1.97
N PRO A 20 -3.63 -28.62 -2.60
CA PRO A 20 -3.80 -28.29 -4.01
C PRO A 20 -3.25 -26.89 -4.30
N MET A 21 -2.53 -26.75 -5.41
CA MET A 21 -2.02 -25.45 -5.85
C MET A 21 -3.20 -24.51 -6.14
N GLU A 22 -3.20 -23.35 -5.50
CA GLU A 22 -4.24 -22.33 -5.66
C GLU A 22 -3.81 -21.27 -6.70
N GLY A 23 -4.82 -20.69 -7.35
CA GLY A 23 -4.65 -19.54 -8.24
C GLY A 23 -4.17 -18.31 -7.49
N VAL A 24 -3.19 -17.57 -8.01
CA VAL A 24 -2.85 -16.24 -7.46
C VAL A 24 -3.95 -15.23 -7.79
N SER A 25 -4.04 -14.15 -7.01
CA SER A 25 -4.92 -13.03 -7.35
C SER A 25 -4.50 -12.40 -8.67
N THR A 26 -5.49 -12.05 -9.50
CA THR A 26 -5.30 -11.30 -10.77
C THR A 26 -5.97 -9.92 -10.73
N SER A 27 -6.59 -9.57 -9.61
CA SER A 27 -7.42 -8.38 -9.44
C SER A 27 -6.85 -7.36 -8.45
N THR A 28 -5.68 -7.63 -7.87
CA THR A 28 -4.96 -6.70 -6.99
C THR A 28 -4.27 -5.62 -7.82
N ALA A 29 -4.68 -4.37 -7.62
CA ALA A 29 -4.17 -3.21 -8.34
C ALA A 29 -2.97 -2.54 -7.65
N GLY A 30 -2.13 -1.89 -8.44
CA GLY A 30 -1.13 -0.93 -7.98
C GLY A 30 -1.36 0.43 -8.64
N PHE A 31 -1.50 1.49 -7.85
CA PHE A 31 -1.65 2.85 -8.35
C PHE A 31 -0.54 3.76 -7.83
N LEU A 32 -0.07 4.64 -8.70
CA LEU A 32 0.92 5.67 -8.40
C LEU A 32 0.40 7.04 -8.82
N GLY A 33 0.56 8.06 -7.98
CA GLY A 33 0.16 9.44 -8.33
C GLY A 33 0.30 10.43 -7.19
N LEU A 34 -0.07 11.70 -7.43
CA LEU A 34 -0.12 12.72 -6.39
C LEU A 34 -1.30 12.49 -5.44
N ALA A 35 -1.08 12.79 -4.16
CA ALA A 35 -2.10 12.79 -3.10
C ALA A 35 -1.82 13.90 -2.07
N GLU A 36 -2.82 14.27 -1.26
CA GLU A 36 -2.74 15.33 -0.24
C GLU A 36 -1.75 14.96 0.89
N ARG A 37 -1.72 13.68 1.28
CA ARG A 37 -0.85 13.16 2.33
C ARG A 37 -0.46 11.70 2.07
N GLY A 38 0.33 11.12 2.96
CA GLY A 38 0.74 9.72 2.91
C GLY A 38 2.21 9.53 2.52
N PRO A 39 2.75 8.30 2.66
CA PRO A 39 4.17 8.02 2.46
C PRO A 39 4.62 8.24 1.02
N VAL A 40 5.80 8.84 0.84
CA VAL A 40 6.43 9.09 -0.47
C VAL A 40 7.62 8.17 -0.74
N GLU A 41 7.98 7.36 0.26
CA GLU A 41 9.08 6.41 0.24
C GLU A 41 8.65 5.16 1.03
N GLY A 42 9.09 3.99 0.56
CA GLY A 42 8.89 2.71 1.23
C GLY A 42 7.93 1.79 0.49
N LEU A 43 7.27 0.90 1.25
CA LEU A 43 6.30 -0.03 0.68
C LEU A 43 4.99 0.69 0.34
N PRO A 44 4.36 0.40 -0.81
CA PRO A 44 3.03 0.87 -1.11
C PRO A 44 2.02 0.42 -0.04
N ASP A 45 1.07 1.31 0.32
CA ASP A 45 0.06 1.00 1.33
C ASP A 45 -1.17 0.32 0.70
N LEU A 46 -1.67 -0.72 1.37
CA LEU A 46 -2.89 -1.41 0.96
C LEU A 46 -4.15 -0.60 1.35
N VAL A 47 -5.04 -0.40 0.39
CA VAL A 47 -6.40 0.10 0.58
C VAL A 47 -7.40 -0.92 0.05
N THR A 48 -8.51 -1.11 0.78
CA THR A 48 -9.56 -2.09 0.43
C THR A 48 -10.88 -1.44 0.02
N ASN A 49 -11.00 -0.14 0.22
CA ASN A 49 -12.11 0.69 -0.22
C ASN A 49 -11.66 2.15 -0.36
N PHE A 50 -12.52 3.01 -0.89
CA PHE A 50 -12.17 4.42 -1.08
C PHE A 50 -12.07 5.22 0.24
N GLY A 51 -12.80 4.82 1.28
CA GLY A 51 -12.66 5.42 2.62
C GLY A 51 -11.28 5.17 3.22
N ASP A 52 -10.71 3.97 3.03
CA ASP A 52 -9.33 3.67 3.43
C ASP A 52 -8.34 4.58 2.71
N PHE A 53 -8.54 4.79 1.40
CA PHE A 53 -7.73 5.73 0.62
C PHE A 53 -7.81 7.14 1.20
N GLN A 54 -9.01 7.67 1.46
CA GLN A 54 -9.17 9.00 2.02
C GLN A 54 -8.50 9.15 3.41
N ARG A 55 -8.56 8.10 4.23
CA ARG A 55 -7.92 8.04 5.55
C ARG A 55 -6.39 7.94 5.48
N LEU A 56 -5.79 7.46 4.39
CA LEU A 56 -4.33 7.36 4.28
C LEU A 56 -3.71 8.47 3.43
N PHE A 57 -4.41 8.88 2.37
CA PHE A 57 -3.88 9.73 1.31
C PHE A 57 -4.61 11.08 1.17
N GLY A 58 -5.74 11.26 1.85
CA GLY A 58 -6.52 12.49 1.82
C GLY A 58 -7.55 12.52 0.69
N ALA A 59 -8.09 13.71 0.42
CA ALA A 59 -9.22 13.89 -0.50
C ALA A 59 -8.77 14.07 -1.97
N TYR A 60 -9.71 14.45 -2.83
CA TYR A 60 -9.40 14.83 -4.21
C TYR A 60 -8.52 16.07 -4.25
N LEU A 61 -7.60 16.10 -5.21
CA LEU A 61 -6.75 17.27 -5.46
C LEU A 61 -7.43 18.28 -6.38
N SER A 62 -7.23 19.57 -6.11
CA SER A 62 -7.84 20.65 -6.90
C SER A 62 -7.20 20.80 -8.28
N GLU A 63 -8.01 21.15 -9.28
CA GLU A 63 -7.50 21.45 -10.64
C GLU A 63 -6.55 22.64 -10.66
N ASN A 64 -6.86 23.68 -9.88
CA ASN A 64 -6.06 24.90 -9.86
C ASN A 64 -4.65 24.69 -9.29
N ALA A 65 -4.50 23.82 -8.29
CA ALA A 65 -3.21 23.58 -7.65
C ALA A 65 -2.42 22.45 -8.32
N PHE A 66 -3.10 21.44 -8.89
CA PHE A 66 -2.46 20.20 -9.35
C PHE A 66 -2.65 19.86 -10.84
N GLY A 67 -3.51 20.60 -11.55
CA GLY A 67 -3.76 20.41 -12.99
C GLY A 67 -4.09 18.95 -13.34
N ASP A 68 -3.40 18.41 -14.33
CA ASP A 68 -3.60 17.04 -14.82
C ASP A 68 -2.94 15.95 -13.94
N TYR A 69 -2.25 16.31 -12.86
CA TYR A 69 -1.67 15.33 -11.93
C TYR A 69 -2.63 14.92 -10.79
N ARG A 70 -3.84 15.48 -10.76
CA ARG A 70 -4.82 15.32 -9.67
C ARG A 70 -5.58 13.98 -9.64
N PHE A 71 -5.31 13.08 -10.58
CA PHE A 71 -6.25 11.99 -10.90
C PHE A 71 -6.14 10.71 -10.06
N LEU A 72 -5.17 10.60 -9.14
CA LEU A 72 -4.99 9.37 -8.33
C LEU A 72 -6.26 9.01 -7.55
N ALA A 73 -6.83 9.97 -6.80
CA ALA A 73 -8.03 9.74 -5.99
C ALA A 73 -9.22 9.28 -6.86
N TYR A 74 -9.45 9.95 -7.98
CA TYR A 74 -10.51 9.59 -8.94
C TYR A 74 -10.30 8.19 -9.52
N ALA A 75 -9.06 7.83 -9.86
CA ALA A 75 -8.74 6.52 -10.41
C ALA A 75 -8.97 5.40 -9.39
N VAL A 76 -8.58 5.61 -8.13
CA VAL A 76 -8.80 4.64 -7.03
C VAL A 76 -10.29 4.50 -6.72
N GLU A 77 -11.04 5.59 -6.67
CA GLU A 77 -12.50 5.53 -6.50
C GLU A 77 -13.15 4.74 -7.65
N HIS A 78 -12.82 5.08 -8.89
CA HIS A 78 -13.37 4.43 -10.07
C HIS A 78 -12.95 2.96 -10.20
N PHE A 79 -11.78 2.59 -9.68
CA PHE A 79 -11.37 1.20 -9.54
C PHE A 79 -12.36 0.41 -8.66
N PHE A 80 -12.66 0.93 -7.46
CA PHE A 80 -13.60 0.29 -6.55
C PHE A 80 -15.03 0.26 -7.11
N ILE A 81 -15.52 1.38 -7.67
CA ILE A 81 -16.84 1.45 -8.31
C ILE A 81 -16.97 0.41 -9.45
N ASN A 82 -15.90 0.22 -10.22
CA ASN A 82 -15.88 -0.74 -11.31
C ASN A 82 -15.64 -2.19 -10.88
N GLY A 83 -15.52 -2.49 -9.58
CA GLY A 83 -15.48 -3.85 -9.04
C GLY A 83 -14.09 -4.34 -8.63
N GLY A 84 -13.13 -3.41 -8.49
CA GLY A 84 -11.89 -3.63 -7.75
C GLY A 84 -12.13 -3.84 -6.26
N ALA A 85 -11.21 -4.54 -5.59
CA ALA A 85 -11.34 -4.89 -4.16
C ALA A 85 -10.09 -4.57 -3.33
N ARG A 86 -8.90 -4.64 -3.92
CA ARG A 86 -7.62 -4.39 -3.25
C ARG A 86 -6.72 -3.56 -4.15
N ALA A 87 -6.21 -2.46 -3.64
CA ALA A 87 -5.23 -1.64 -4.34
C ALA A 87 -4.07 -1.28 -3.41
N TYR A 88 -2.86 -1.36 -3.94
CA TYR A 88 -1.66 -0.82 -3.31
C TYR A 88 -1.38 0.56 -3.89
N ILE A 89 -1.16 1.53 -3.02
CA ILE A 89 -1.00 2.93 -3.40
C ILE A 89 0.39 3.38 -3.05
N MET A 90 1.08 3.97 -4.02
CA MET A 90 2.30 4.72 -3.77
C MET A 90 2.03 6.19 -4.12
N ARG A 91 2.30 7.09 -3.18
CA ARG A 91 2.21 8.51 -3.44
C ARG A 91 3.50 9.04 -4.04
N VAL A 92 3.36 9.91 -5.02
CA VAL A 92 4.41 10.82 -5.48
C VAL A 92 4.13 12.19 -4.86
N ALA A 93 5.19 12.91 -4.50
CA ALA A 93 5.10 14.31 -4.13
C ALA A 93 6.24 15.07 -4.83
N PRO A 94 6.06 16.36 -5.14
CA PRO A 94 7.17 17.20 -5.59
C PRO A 94 8.35 17.14 -4.60
N PRO A 95 9.60 17.18 -5.09
CA PRO A 95 10.79 17.04 -4.24
C PRO A 95 10.98 18.21 -3.27
N ASP A 96 10.32 19.34 -3.50
CA ASP A 96 10.30 20.52 -2.64
C ASP A 96 9.12 20.53 -1.63
N ALA A 97 8.31 19.46 -1.58
CA ALA A 97 7.27 19.30 -0.57
C ALA A 97 7.86 19.17 0.84
N LYS A 98 7.18 19.75 1.84
CA LYS A 98 7.67 19.81 3.23
C LYS A 98 6.62 19.35 4.22
N ALA A 99 7.06 18.64 5.26
CA ALA A 99 6.22 18.32 6.41
C ALA A 99 6.09 19.56 7.30
N ALA A 100 4.90 19.77 7.87
CA ALA A 100 4.71 20.82 8.87
C ALA A 100 5.40 20.44 10.19
N THR A 101 6.00 21.41 10.88
CA THR A 101 6.78 21.20 12.10
C THR A 101 6.39 22.20 13.20
N ASN A 102 6.75 21.91 14.46
CA ASN A 102 6.66 22.88 15.56
C ASN A 102 7.97 23.69 15.75
N TYR A 103 8.90 23.55 14.82
CA TYR A 103 10.20 24.21 14.79
C TYR A 103 10.52 24.67 13.36
N THR A 104 11.50 25.55 13.22
CA THR A 104 12.08 26.03 11.98
C THR A 104 13.51 25.49 11.82
N ALA A 105 14.15 25.74 10.68
CA ALA A 105 15.55 25.34 10.49
C ALA A 105 16.52 26.07 11.45
N ASP A 106 16.15 27.24 11.95
CA ASP A 106 17.04 28.09 12.76
C ASP A 106 17.01 27.72 14.26
N ASP A 107 15.92 27.11 14.73
CA ASP A 107 15.70 26.73 16.14
C ASP A 107 15.58 25.21 16.34
N GLU A 108 15.80 24.40 15.30
CA GLU A 108 15.66 22.94 15.38
C GLU A 108 16.42 22.33 16.58
N ASP A 109 17.67 22.75 16.80
CA ASP A 109 18.51 22.21 17.87
C ASP A 109 18.17 22.74 19.27
N SER A 110 17.34 23.78 19.38
CA SER A 110 16.91 24.36 20.65
C SER A 110 15.49 23.95 21.06
N VAL A 111 14.78 23.15 20.25
CA VAL A 111 13.46 22.61 20.61
C VAL A 111 13.58 21.26 21.33
N LEU A 112 12.93 21.15 22.50
CA LEU A 112 12.93 19.93 23.33
C LEU A 112 12.28 18.74 22.61
N LEU A 113 11.09 18.96 22.04
CA LEU A 113 10.35 17.97 21.27
C LEU A 113 10.23 18.45 19.83
N LYS A 114 11.01 17.84 18.94
CA LYS A 114 10.89 18.05 17.50
C LYS A 114 9.74 17.21 16.98
N ILE A 115 8.66 17.87 16.61
CA ILE A 115 7.44 17.26 16.13
C ILE A 115 7.22 17.68 14.68
N ALA A 116 7.06 16.69 13.82
CA ALA A 116 6.73 16.90 12.41
C ALA A 116 5.46 16.12 12.04
N ALA A 117 4.72 16.61 11.06
CA ALA A 117 3.72 15.81 10.38
C ALA A 117 4.38 14.55 9.81
N LYS A 118 3.67 13.42 9.83
CA LYS A 118 4.23 12.11 9.44
C LYS A 118 4.80 12.10 8.02
N ASN A 119 4.27 12.95 7.14
CA ASN A 119 4.60 13.00 5.72
C ASN A 119 4.49 14.44 5.21
N PRO A 120 5.20 14.81 4.12
CA PRO A 120 5.08 16.12 3.50
C PRO A 120 3.66 16.48 3.04
N GLY A 121 3.34 17.77 3.07
CA GLY A 121 2.11 18.36 2.56
C GLY A 121 1.51 19.43 3.47
N GLN A 122 0.66 20.27 2.90
CA GLN A 122 -0.06 21.35 3.63
C GLN A 122 -1.03 20.80 4.69
N TRP A 123 -1.45 19.54 4.55
CA TRP A 123 -2.31 18.86 5.52
C TRP A 123 -1.77 18.93 6.96
N GLY A 124 -0.43 18.93 7.10
CA GLY A 124 0.24 18.96 8.40
C GLY A 124 -0.05 20.24 9.19
N GLU A 125 -0.35 21.36 8.53
CA GLU A 125 -0.69 22.62 9.20
C GLU A 125 -2.05 22.59 9.91
N LYS A 126 -2.87 21.58 9.61
CA LYS A 126 -4.14 21.33 10.29
C LYS A 126 -3.99 20.46 11.54
N ILE A 127 -2.78 19.95 11.83
CA ILE A 127 -2.51 19.15 13.03
C ILE A 127 -2.50 20.06 14.25
N ARG A 128 -3.19 19.63 15.31
CA ARG A 128 -3.18 20.29 16.62
C ARG A 128 -2.79 19.27 17.67
N LEU A 129 -1.91 19.66 18.58
CA LEU A 129 -1.45 18.83 19.68
C LEU A 129 -1.86 19.47 21.00
N LEU A 130 -2.44 18.67 21.89
CA LEU A 130 -2.77 19.07 23.25
C LEU A 130 -1.90 18.29 24.21
N PHE A 131 -1.19 19.02 25.06
CA PHE A 131 -0.44 18.47 26.18
C PHE A 131 -1.20 18.77 27.47
N THR A 132 -1.32 17.78 28.35
CA THR A 132 -1.88 17.92 29.70
C THR A 132 -0.96 17.24 30.71
N PRO A 133 -0.71 17.80 31.91
CA PRO A 133 0.01 17.12 32.97
C PRO A 133 -0.68 15.80 33.35
N ALA A 134 0.11 14.79 33.72
CA ALA A 134 -0.40 13.51 34.19
C ALA A 134 0.50 12.93 35.29
N SER A 135 -0.03 12.00 36.06
CA SER A 135 0.77 11.24 37.02
C SER A 135 0.37 9.78 36.99
N LYS A 136 1.35 8.87 36.95
CA LYS A 136 1.13 7.42 36.97
C LYS A 136 1.14 6.85 38.39
N ALA A 137 1.84 7.47 39.34
CA ALA A 137 1.97 6.98 40.71
C ALA A 137 2.05 8.10 41.74
N LYS A 138 1.48 7.84 42.93
CA LYS A 138 1.43 8.73 44.09
C LYS A 138 1.68 7.94 45.36
N THR A 139 2.52 8.44 46.26
CA THR A 139 2.87 7.75 47.51
C THR A 139 3.18 8.74 48.63
N PRO A 140 2.72 8.51 49.88
CA PRO A 140 3.17 9.29 51.02
C PRO A 140 4.56 8.85 51.48
N ILE A 141 5.30 9.78 52.06
CA ILE A 141 6.59 9.53 52.71
C ILE A 141 6.33 9.21 54.19
N LEU A 142 6.77 8.02 54.64
CA LEU A 142 6.53 7.51 55.98
C LEU A 142 7.67 7.80 56.96
N ALA A 143 8.91 7.92 56.46
CA ALA A 143 10.07 8.25 57.27
C ALA A 143 11.23 8.76 56.40
N ILE A 144 12.11 9.58 56.99
CA ILE A 144 13.41 9.93 56.41
C ILE A 144 14.45 8.90 56.89
N LYS A 145 15.20 8.31 55.96
CA LYS A 145 16.19 7.24 56.25
C LYS A 145 17.64 7.69 56.12
N GLY A 146 17.87 8.85 55.50
CA GLY A 146 19.18 9.46 55.30
C GLY A 146 19.02 10.73 54.48
N ASP A 147 20.14 11.40 54.18
CA ASP A 147 20.13 12.59 53.33
C ASP A 147 19.63 12.23 51.92
N GLY A 148 18.50 12.82 51.52
CA GLY A 148 17.82 12.51 50.26
C GLY A 148 17.17 11.12 50.14
N VAL A 149 17.10 10.31 51.21
CA VAL A 149 16.51 8.95 51.17
C VAL A 149 15.25 8.86 52.03
N TYR A 150 14.16 8.41 51.40
CA TYR A 150 12.81 8.41 51.97
C TYR A 150 12.19 7.03 51.95
N LYS A 151 11.65 6.58 53.10
CA LYS A 151 10.77 5.42 53.17
C LYS A 151 9.38 5.84 52.71
N VAL A 152 8.86 5.19 51.68
CA VAL A 152 7.52 5.45 51.14
C VAL A 152 6.59 4.28 51.44
N LYS A 153 5.27 4.50 51.34
CA LYS A 153 4.29 3.43 51.52
C LYS A 153 4.36 2.38 50.41
N ASN A 154 4.59 2.83 49.18
CA ASN A 154 4.76 2.02 47.98
C ASN A 154 5.68 2.75 47.00
N ASN A 155 6.70 2.09 46.47
CA ASN A 155 7.58 2.64 45.44
C ASN A 155 7.22 2.18 44.01
N ALA A 156 6.18 1.36 43.83
CA ALA A 156 5.74 0.92 42.52
C ALA A 156 5.40 2.11 41.61
N GLY A 157 6.00 2.13 40.42
CA GLY A 157 5.85 3.21 39.44
C GLY A 157 6.92 4.30 39.53
N PHE A 158 7.72 4.37 40.59
CA PHE A 158 8.84 5.30 40.69
C PHE A 158 10.11 4.63 40.15
N ASN A 159 10.64 5.08 39.02
CA ASN A 159 11.84 4.49 38.40
C ASN A 159 13.02 5.45 38.50
N VAL A 160 14.23 4.88 38.53
CA VAL A 160 15.46 5.67 38.45
C VAL A 160 15.45 6.53 37.17
N GLY A 161 15.78 7.81 37.34
CA GLY A 161 15.77 8.82 36.29
C GLY A 161 14.44 9.59 36.15
N ASP A 162 13.35 9.14 36.78
CA ASP A 162 12.08 9.87 36.76
C ASP A 162 12.18 11.17 37.57
N ILE A 163 11.62 12.26 37.03
CA ILE A 163 11.38 13.49 37.78
C ILE A 163 10.08 13.31 38.57
N VAL A 164 10.13 13.65 39.86
CA VAL A 164 9.00 13.56 40.78
C VAL A 164 8.70 14.92 41.39
N VAL A 165 7.44 15.12 41.77
CA VAL A 165 6.98 16.29 42.52
C VAL A 165 6.53 15.87 43.90
N PHE A 166 7.12 16.48 44.91
CA PHE A 166 6.59 16.47 46.25
C PHE A 166 5.64 17.66 46.42
N ASP A 167 4.42 17.38 46.83
CA ASP A 167 3.37 18.36 47.09
C ASP A 167 2.94 18.20 48.55
N ASP A 168 3.12 19.25 49.35
CA ASP A 168 2.72 19.30 50.76
C ASP A 168 1.37 19.98 51.00
N GLY A 169 0.69 20.42 49.92
CA GLY A 169 -0.56 21.17 49.93
C GLY A 169 -0.40 22.68 49.80
N ASP A 170 0.77 23.23 50.12
CA ASP A 170 1.07 24.67 50.08
C ASP A 170 2.15 24.99 49.03
N ALA A 171 3.15 24.11 48.89
CA ALA A 171 4.29 24.25 48.00
C ALA A 171 4.60 22.95 47.26
N ARG A 172 5.26 23.10 46.10
CA ARG A 172 5.77 21.99 45.29
C ARG A 172 7.27 22.06 45.19
N SER A 173 7.90 20.89 45.29
CA SER A 173 9.35 20.72 45.09
C SER A 173 9.60 19.55 44.16
N PHE A 174 10.61 19.69 43.31
CA PHE A 174 10.94 18.72 42.27
C PHE A 174 12.30 18.10 42.55
N SER A 175 12.44 16.82 42.23
CA SER A 175 13.72 16.14 42.32
C SER A 175 13.74 14.92 41.40
N GLN A 176 14.93 14.44 41.08
CA GLN A 176 15.11 13.24 40.27
C GLN A 176 15.30 12.01 41.15
N VAL A 177 14.64 10.91 40.81
CA VAL A 177 14.84 9.62 41.47
C VAL A 177 16.20 9.02 41.09
N THR A 178 17.06 8.81 42.09
CA THR A 178 18.37 8.16 41.93
C THR A 178 18.36 6.69 42.35
N MET A 179 17.40 6.29 43.21
CA MET A 179 17.19 4.92 43.65
C MET A 179 15.70 4.67 43.91
N SER A 180 15.21 3.48 43.58
CA SER A 180 13.87 3.03 43.96
C SER A 180 13.88 1.52 44.20
N GLN A 181 13.94 1.11 45.47
CA GLN A 181 13.96 -0.31 45.87
C GLN A 181 13.43 -0.48 47.29
N ASP A 182 12.83 -1.64 47.60
CA ASP A 182 12.37 -1.97 48.96
C ASP A 182 11.49 -0.91 49.65
N ASN A 183 10.63 -0.24 48.88
CA ASN A 183 9.81 0.90 49.34
C ASN A 183 10.64 2.09 49.87
N GLU A 184 11.86 2.23 49.39
CA GLU A 184 12.74 3.37 49.63
C GLU A 184 13.06 4.06 48.31
N ILE A 185 12.97 5.39 48.31
CA ILE A 185 13.27 6.25 47.17
C ILE A 185 14.38 7.21 47.59
N ALA A 186 15.47 7.25 46.82
CA ALA A 186 16.49 8.28 46.95
C ALA A 186 16.28 9.33 45.86
N LEU A 187 16.45 10.59 46.23
CA LEU A 187 16.31 11.75 45.36
C LEU A 187 17.66 12.47 45.19
N ALA A 188 17.90 13.03 44.02
CA ALA A 188 19.14 13.75 43.70
C ALA A 188 19.33 14.99 44.59
N GLU A 189 18.24 15.72 44.82
CA GLU A 189 18.17 16.83 45.77
C GLU A 189 17.18 16.48 46.88
N ALA A 190 17.57 16.76 48.13
CA ALA A 190 16.72 16.55 49.29
C ALA A 190 15.51 17.50 49.26
N LEU A 191 14.34 16.95 49.55
CA LEU A 191 13.09 17.71 49.65
C LEU A 191 13.16 18.68 50.85
N PRO A 192 12.69 19.93 50.69
CA PRO A 192 12.71 20.92 51.75
C PRO A 192 11.63 20.65 52.80
N GLY A 193 11.91 21.02 54.05
CA GLY A 193 10.91 21.04 55.14
C GLY A 193 10.53 19.67 55.70
N ASP A 194 9.35 19.61 56.33
CA ASP A 194 8.80 18.38 56.91
C ASP A 194 7.98 17.61 55.86
N VAL A 195 8.53 16.49 55.41
CA VAL A 195 7.97 15.70 54.30
C VAL A 195 7.16 14.48 54.74
N VAL A 196 7.21 14.12 56.03
CA VAL A 196 6.61 12.87 56.52
C VAL A 196 5.12 13.04 56.74
N ASP A 197 4.32 12.11 56.22
CA ASP A 197 2.88 12.04 56.45
C ASP A 197 2.45 10.57 56.63
N THR A 198 2.06 10.24 57.85
CA THR A 198 1.64 8.89 58.26
C THR A 198 0.14 8.80 58.51
N ALA A 199 -0.63 9.84 58.16
CA ALA A 199 -2.07 9.84 58.31
C ALA A 199 -2.74 8.76 57.45
N LEU A 200 -3.94 8.35 57.85
CA LEU A 200 -4.78 7.43 57.04
C LEU A 200 -5.15 8.03 55.68
N LEU A 201 -5.31 9.36 55.63
CA LEU A 201 -5.55 10.15 54.42
C LEU A 201 -4.43 11.20 54.30
N PRO A 202 -3.27 10.83 53.73
CA PRO A 202 -2.12 11.72 53.66
C PRO A 202 -2.37 12.86 52.67
N THR A 203 -2.02 14.08 53.09
CA THR A 203 -2.05 15.28 52.25
C THR A 203 -0.71 15.54 51.59
N LYS A 204 0.41 15.19 52.27
CA LYS A 204 1.76 15.35 51.72
C LYS A 204 2.15 14.13 50.91
N THR A 205 2.47 14.30 49.64
CA THR A 205 2.71 13.16 48.74
C THR A 205 3.77 13.41 47.70
N LEU A 206 4.49 12.34 47.38
CA LEU A 206 5.38 12.26 46.24
C LEU A 206 4.60 11.69 45.05
N ASN A 207 4.66 12.37 43.90
CA ASN A 207 3.95 12.03 42.68
C ASN A 207 4.96 11.95 41.53
N THR A 208 4.73 11.04 40.58
CA THR A 208 5.51 11.03 39.33
C THR A 208 5.01 12.10 38.37
N CYS A 209 5.92 12.66 37.58
CA CYS A 209 5.60 13.71 36.60
C CYS A 209 5.59 13.13 35.18
N GLU A 210 4.40 12.75 34.70
CA GLU A 210 4.15 12.40 33.30
C GLU A 210 3.30 13.47 32.61
N PHE A 211 2.99 13.25 31.34
CA PHE A 211 2.02 14.06 30.60
C PHE A 211 1.24 13.18 29.62
N THR A 212 0.09 13.67 29.19
CA THR A 212 -0.68 13.08 28.10
C THR A 212 -0.52 13.95 26.87
N LEU A 213 -0.32 13.30 25.71
CA LEU A 213 -0.31 13.94 24.40
C LEU A 213 -1.54 13.47 23.62
N GLN A 214 -2.36 14.42 23.19
CA GLN A 214 -3.43 14.17 22.22
C GLN A 214 -3.08 14.85 20.89
N VAL A 215 -3.12 14.09 19.81
CA VAL A 215 -2.84 14.56 18.45
C VAL A 215 -4.14 14.54 17.66
N PHE A 216 -4.52 15.69 17.11
CA PHE A 216 -5.77 15.85 16.36
C PHE A 216 -5.50 16.21 14.90
N TYR A 217 -6.20 15.54 13.99
CA TYR A 217 -6.25 15.88 12.57
C TYR A 217 -7.64 15.59 11.99
N GLY A 218 -8.41 16.64 11.69
CA GLY A 218 -9.77 16.50 11.17
C GLY A 218 -10.67 15.76 12.16
N SER A 219 -11.04 14.51 11.83
CA SER A 219 -11.82 13.62 12.70
C SER A 219 -10.98 12.53 13.39
N GLU A 220 -9.71 12.41 13.04
CA GLU A 220 -8.77 11.47 13.63
C GLU A 220 -8.17 12.08 14.91
N ALA A 221 -8.07 11.27 15.96
CA ALA A 221 -7.40 11.63 17.21
C ALA A 221 -6.58 10.45 17.75
N GLU A 222 -5.33 10.70 18.10
CA GLU A 222 -4.45 9.73 18.76
C GLU A 222 -4.13 10.23 20.18
N THR A 223 -4.43 9.42 21.20
CA THR A 223 -4.14 9.76 22.61
C THR A 223 -3.04 8.87 23.16
N TYR A 224 -2.02 9.50 23.73
CA TYR A 224 -0.90 8.85 24.38
C TYR A 224 -0.83 9.30 25.83
N GLU A 225 -1.32 8.45 26.74
CA GLU A 225 -1.37 8.75 28.16
C GLU A 225 -0.06 8.44 28.88
N LYS A 226 0.21 9.21 29.95
CA LYS A 226 1.29 8.95 30.90
C LYS A 226 2.64 8.79 30.21
N LEU A 227 2.98 9.69 29.30
CA LEU A 227 4.28 9.75 28.62
C LEU A 227 5.36 10.26 29.56
N SER A 228 6.59 9.76 29.34
CA SER A 228 7.79 10.17 30.08
C SER A 228 8.89 10.65 29.13
N LEU A 229 9.71 11.59 29.60
CA LEU A 229 10.98 11.99 28.94
C LEU A 229 12.16 11.11 29.38
N ASN A 230 11.98 10.19 30.33
CA ASN A 230 13.01 9.23 30.75
C ASN A 230 13.18 8.13 29.69
N ILE A 231 14.35 8.08 29.04
CA ILE A 231 14.66 7.14 27.95
C ILE A 231 14.63 5.67 28.38
N ALA A 232 14.93 5.41 29.65
CA ALA A 232 14.92 4.07 30.22
C ALA A 232 13.48 3.60 30.50
N ALA A 233 12.52 4.52 30.56
CA ALA A 233 11.15 4.20 30.89
C ALA A 233 10.42 3.50 29.72
N PRO A 234 9.52 2.53 30.01
CA PRO A 234 8.73 1.84 28.99
C PRO A 234 7.68 2.76 28.33
N ASN A 235 7.31 3.84 28.99
CA ASN A 235 6.42 4.91 28.52
C ASN A 235 7.19 6.12 27.95
N TYR A 236 8.47 5.94 27.59
CA TYR A 236 9.24 6.97 26.92
C TYR A 236 8.54 7.47 25.64
N ILE A 237 8.49 8.79 25.48
CA ILE A 237 7.68 9.44 24.45
C ILE A 237 7.98 8.95 23.03
N GLU A 238 9.24 8.89 22.61
CA GLU A 238 9.57 8.47 21.23
C GLU A 238 9.12 7.03 20.96
N LYS A 239 9.30 6.12 21.91
CA LYS A 239 8.88 4.71 21.77
C LYS A 239 7.37 4.59 21.62
N LYS A 240 6.60 5.41 22.34
CA LYS A 240 5.13 5.38 22.31
C LYS A 240 4.58 6.06 21.05
N VAL A 241 5.13 7.22 20.68
CA VAL A 241 4.68 8.02 19.53
C VAL A 241 5.19 7.47 18.19
N ALA A 242 6.21 6.60 18.17
CA ALA A 242 6.69 5.94 16.95
C ALA A 242 5.59 5.22 16.12
N ARG A 243 4.49 4.83 16.77
CA ARG A 243 3.33 4.18 16.14
C ARG A 243 2.28 5.15 15.59
N SER A 244 2.50 6.46 15.73
CA SER A 244 1.59 7.49 15.21
C SER A 244 1.49 7.41 13.69
N ASN A 245 0.25 7.57 13.19
CA ASN A 245 -0.04 7.75 11.77
C ASN A 245 -0.08 9.23 11.37
N ILE A 246 -0.06 10.15 12.35
CA ILE A 246 -0.25 11.59 12.14
C ILE A 246 1.07 12.36 12.26
N ILE A 247 1.94 11.99 13.21
CA ILE A 247 3.19 12.71 13.48
C ILE A 247 4.42 11.79 13.56
N THR A 248 5.60 12.39 13.44
CA THR A 248 6.86 11.87 13.98
C THR A 248 7.32 12.79 15.10
N LEU A 249 8.08 12.22 16.05
CA LEU A 249 8.57 12.95 17.21
C LEU A 249 9.97 12.48 17.59
N THR A 250 10.87 13.43 17.81
CA THR A 250 12.21 13.23 18.37
C THR A 250 12.40 14.13 19.60
N HIS A 251 12.95 13.58 20.67
CA HIS A 251 13.22 14.25 21.93
C HIS A 251 14.70 14.61 22.03
N ASN A 252 14.98 15.91 22.11
CA ASN A 252 16.32 16.46 22.25
C ASN A 252 16.71 16.57 23.73
N GLN A 253 17.52 15.63 24.21
CA GLN A 253 17.88 15.52 25.63
C GLN A 253 18.71 16.70 26.17
N GLY A 254 19.34 17.48 25.28
CA GLY A 254 20.19 18.62 25.66
C GLY A 254 19.44 19.91 25.93
N VAL A 255 18.11 19.91 25.82
CA VAL A 255 17.28 21.12 25.89
C VAL A 255 16.43 21.14 27.16
N GLY A 256 16.26 22.33 27.73
CA GLY A 256 15.45 22.58 28.94
C GLY A 256 16.17 22.23 30.24
N ASP A 257 15.69 22.79 31.34
CA ASP A 257 16.24 22.52 32.67
C ASP A 257 15.84 21.09 33.12
N PRO A 258 16.79 20.21 33.48
CA PRO A 258 16.48 18.89 34.02
C PRO A 258 15.68 18.92 35.33
N GLN A 259 15.66 20.04 36.06
CA GLN A 259 14.94 20.19 37.33
C GLN A 259 13.44 20.46 37.12
N ASP A 260 13.02 20.97 35.96
CA ASP A 260 11.62 21.22 35.65
C ASP A 260 10.85 19.92 35.37
N THR A 261 9.53 19.94 35.59
CA THR A 261 8.70 18.78 35.24
C THR A 261 8.75 18.51 33.73
N PRO A 262 8.61 17.25 33.29
CA PRO A 262 8.49 16.94 31.87
C PRO A 262 7.45 17.77 31.13
N PHE A 263 6.32 18.11 31.77
CA PHE A 263 5.30 18.96 31.16
C PHE A 263 5.77 20.42 31.04
N ASP A 264 6.30 21.00 32.12
CA ASP A 264 6.73 22.41 32.14
C ASP A 264 7.91 22.66 31.19
N ARG A 265 8.83 21.69 31.10
CA ARG A 265 9.94 21.72 30.12
C ARG A 265 9.45 21.81 28.67
N ILE A 266 8.32 21.16 28.35
CA ILE A 266 7.72 21.23 27.01
C ILE A 266 6.91 22.53 26.87
N ALA A 267 6.24 22.96 27.93
CA ALA A 267 5.40 24.16 27.94
C ALA A 267 6.22 25.45 27.77
N GLY A 268 7.46 25.47 28.24
CA GLY A 268 8.34 26.64 28.19
C GLY A 268 7.70 27.83 28.91
N ASP A 269 7.44 28.92 28.19
CA ASP A 269 6.78 30.13 28.72
C ASP A 269 5.37 29.88 29.28
N LYS A 270 4.77 28.71 29.01
CA LYS A 270 3.46 28.28 29.51
C LYS A 270 3.56 27.34 30.72
N ALA A 271 4.73 27.23 31.34
CA ALA A 271 4.91 26.43 32.55
C ALA A 271 3.89 26.80 33.64
N GLY A 272 3.34 25.79 34.30
CA GLY A 272 2.28 25.95 35.31
C GLY A 272 0.85 26.02 34.78
N GLU A 273 0.62 26.03 33.46
CA GLU A 273 -0.73 25.85 32.88
C GLU A 273 -1.25 24.41 33.07
N GLU A 274 -2.57 24.23 33.13
CA GLU A 274 -3.18 22.89 33.22
C GLU A 274 -3.18 22.13 31.89
N GLN A 275 -2.99 22.84 30.78
CA GLN A 275 -2.88 22.27 29.44
C GLN A 275 -2.39 23.35 28.46
N PHE A 276 -1.71 22.95 27.38
CA PHE A 276 -1.39 23.88 26.30
C PHE A 276 -1.49 23.21 24.92
N TRP A 277 -1.76 24.05 23.92
CA TRP A 277 -1.85 23.65 22.52
C TRP A 277 -0.57 24.00 21.75
N VAL A 278 -0.18 23.09 20.87
CA VAL A 278 0.86 23.28 19.84
C VAL A 278 0.23 23.08 18.46
N SER A 279 0.61 23.94 17.51
CA SER A 279 0.25 23.80 16.10
C SER A 279 1.52 23.58 15.28
N LEU A 280 1.40 22.82 14.20
CA LEU A 280 2.48 22.67 13.23
C LEU A 280 2.33 23.71 12.12
N THR A 281 3.45 24.16 11.56
CA THR A 281 3.51 25.19 10.51
C THR A 281 4.56 24.84 9.46
N GLY A 282 4.53 25.51 8.30
CA GLY A 282 5.56 25.34 7.26
C GLY A 282 5.36 24.11 6.38
N GLY A 283 4.19 23.45 6.48
CA GLY A 283 3.83 22.33 5.62
C GLY A 283 3.55 22.80 4.18
N SER A 284 4.04 22.06 3.19
CA SER A 284 3.87 22.41 1.78
C SER A 284 3.69 21.16 0.93
N ASP A 285 2.77 21.24 -0.04
CA ASP A 285 2.57 20.21 -1.07
C ASP A 285 3.66 20.26 -2.17
N GLY A 286 4.57 21.23 -2.08
CA GLY A 286 5.60 21.48 -3.08
C GLY A 286 5.04 22.19 -4.33
N SER A 287 5.89 22.34 -5.35
CA SER A 287 5.54 23.03 -6.59
C SER A 287 5.45 22.07 -7.77
N LEU A 288 4.42 22.23 -8.62
CA LEU A 288 4.29 21.43 -9.85
C LEU A 288 5.48 21.61 -10.80
N SER A 289 6.13 22.78 -10.79
CA SER A 289 7.33 23.04 -11.58
C SER A 289 8.55 22.24 -11.13
N ALA A 290 8.58 21.78 -9.87
CA ALA A 290 9.64 20.91 -9.36
C ALA A 290 9.38 19.43 -9.68
N LEU A 291 8.15 19.07 -10.07
CA LEU A 291 7.78 17.70 -10.40
C LEU A 291 8.28 17.32 -11.80
N SER A 292 8.82 16.12 -11.92
CA SER A 292 9.41 15.60 -13.15
C SER A 292 9.02 14.14 -13.38
N ALA A 293 9.34 13.62 -14.57
CA ALA A 293 9.21 12.19 -14.85
C ALA A 293 10.03 11.32 -13.89
N ALA A 294 11.18 11.82 -13.39
CA ALA A 294 12.05 11.08 -12.48
C ALA A 294 11.37 10.76 -11.14
N ASP A 295 10.52 11.66 -10.64
CA ASP A 295 9.80 11.48 -9.37
C ASP A 295 8.78 10.33 -9.46
N TYR A 296 8.16 10.15 -10.63
CA TYR A 296 7.27 9.02 -10.89
C TYR A 296 8.03 7.72 -11.15
N ILE A 297 9.13 7.77 -11.92
CA ILE A 297 9.99 6.60 -12.14
C ILE A 297 10.51 6.07 -10.80
N GLY A 298 10.91 6.98 -9.93
CA GLY A 298 11.43 6.70 -8.60
C GLY A 298 12.87 6.18 -8.60
N GLU A 299 13.42 6.07 -7.39
CA GLU A 299 14.78 5.63 -7.15
C GLU A 299 14.79 4.31 -6.36
N ASP A 300 15.69 3.40 -6.73
CA ASP A 300 16.03 2.27 -5.87
C ASP A 300 17.10 2.70 -4.86
N ARG A 301 16.67 3.10 -3.67
CA ARG A 301 17.55 3.43 -2.52
C ARG A 301 17.78 2.25 -1.58
N GLY A 302 17.48 1.04 -2.05
CA GLY A 302 17.54 -0.20 -1.28
C GLY A 302 16.21 -0.60 -0.62
N PRO A 303 16.19 -1.75 0.07
CA PRO A 303 14.97 -2.34 0.64
C PRO A 303 14.22 -1.39 1.57
N GLY A 304 12.92 -1.23 1.33
CA GLY A 304 12.05 -0.38 2.15
C GLY A 304 12.30 1.13 2.03
N LYS A 305 13.14 1.58 1.09
CA LYS A 305 13.43 3.00 0.82
C LYS A 305 13.22 3.42 -0.62
N ARG A 306 12.53 2.59 -1.39
CA ARG A 306 12.25 2.86 -2.81
C ARG A 306 11.13 3.88 -2.94
N THR A 307 11.14 4.64 -4.04
CA THR A 307 10.11 5.65 -4.35
C THR A 307 9.47 5.36 -5.71
N GLY A 308 8.41 6.09 -6.07
CA GLY A 308 7.83 6.02 -7.42
C GLY A 308 7.39 4.62 -7.84
N ILE A 309 7.62 4.25 -9.10
CA ILE A 309 7.39 2.91 -9.64
C ILE A 309 8.30 1.88 -8.95
N GLN A 310 9.53 2.25 -8.57
CA GLN A 310 10.47 1.33 -7.92
C GLN A 310 9.94 0.79 -6.58
N ALA A 311 9.08 1.52 -5.88
CA ALA A 311 8.44 1.07 -4.63
C ALA A 311 7.68 -0.27 -4.79
N PHE A 312 7.19 -0.58 -5.99
CA PHE A 312 6.49 -1.83 -6.28
C PHE A 312 7.41 -3.02 -6.54
N ILE A 313 8.75 -2.86 -6.50
CA ILE A 313 9.68 -3.99 -6.61
C ILE A 313 9.49 -4.95 -5.43
N ASP A 314 9.32 -4.42 -4.22
CA ASP A 314 9.16 -5.20 -3.00
C ASP A 314 7.71 -5.72 -2.81
N ASN A 315 6.82 -5.48 -3.79
CA ASN A 315 5.42 -5.88 -3.73
C ASN A 315 5.12 -7.01 -4.74
N ASP A 316 4.96 -8.23 -4.23
CA ASP A 316 4.63 -9.40 -5.04
C ASP A 316 3.12 -9.68 -5.18
N GLU A 317 2.26 -8.85 -4.59
CA GLU A 317 0.81 -9.03 -4.63
C GLU A 317 0.12 -8.33 -5.80
N VAL A 318 0.71 -7.23 -6.29
CA VAL A 318 0.15 -6.44 -7.39
C VAL A 318 0.23 -7.22 -8.70
N SER A 319 -0.90 -7.27 -9.40
CA SER A 319 -1.09 -8.00 -10.66
C SER A 319 -1.46 -7.10 -11.84
N ILE A 320 -1.96 -5.89 -11.57
CA ILE A 320 -2.33 -4.89 -12.59
C ILE A 320 -1.96 -3.49 -12.08
N MET A 321 -1.38 -2.64 -12.93
CA MET A 321 -0.84 -1.34 -12.52
C MET A 321 -1.22 -0.19 -13.44
N ALA A 322 -1.33 1.01 -12.88
CA ALA A 322 -1.49 2.25 -13.63
C ALA A 322 -0.85 3.46 -12.92
N VAL A 323 -0.42 4.45 -13.70
CA VAL A 323 -0.08 5.81 -13.23
C VAL A 323 -1.11 6.77 -13.83
N PRO A 324 -2.27 6.98 -13.17
CA PRO A 324 -3.43 7.58 -13.81
C PRO A 324 -3.18 9.03 -14.25
N GLY A 325 -3.41 9.32 -15.53
CA GLY A 325 -3.30 10.67 -16.08
C GLY A 325 -1.87 11.16 -16.35
N VAL A 326 -0.85 10.39 -15.96
CA VAL A 326 0.54 10.70 -16.28
C VAL A 326 0.89 10.05 -17.62
N THR A 327 0.86 10.86 -18.67
CA THR A 327 1.07 10.40 -20.05
C THR A 327 2.43 10.76 -20.63
N ASP A 328 3.39 11.15 -19.78
CA ASP A 328 4.79 11.32 -20.15
C ASP A 328 5.35 9.97 -20.65
N PRO A 329 5.90 9.91 -21.88
CA PRO A 329 6.42 8.66 -22.45
C PRO A 329 7.48 7.98 -21.58
N ASN A 330 8.34 8.71 -20.87
CA ASN A 330 9.39 8.13 -20.03
C ASN A 330 8.80 7.42 -18.82
N VAL A 331 7.76 7.99 -18.20
CA VAL A 331 7.05 7.37 -17.08
C VAL A 331 6.31 6.11 -17.54
N GLN A 332 5.61 6.20 -18.69
CA GLN A 332 4.89 5.05 -19.24
C GLN A 332 5.85 3.92 -19.65
N LEU A 333 6.99 4.23 -20.29
CA LEU A 333 8.02 3.26 -20.63
C LEU A 333 8.64 2.61 -19.39
N SER A 334 8.84 3.38 -18.31
CA SER A 334 9.30 2.85 -17.03
C SER A 334 8.29 1.88 -16.40
N LEU A 335 6.99 2.20 -16.43
CA LEU A 335 5.95 1.29 -15.94
C LEU A 335 5.90 0.00 -16.77
N VAL A 336 6.04 0.11 -18.09
CA VAL A 336 6.15 -1.05 -18.99
C VAL A 336 7.34 -1.91 -18.62
N ALA A 337 8.54 -1.31 -18.54
CA ALA A 337 9.76 -2.01 -18.19
C ALA A 337 9.67 -2.70 -16.82
N HIS A 338 9.04 -2.04 -15.84
CA HIS A 338 8.76 -2.63 -14.53
C HIS A 338 7.93 -3.91 -14.65
N CYS A 339 6.86 -3.89 -15.45
CA CYS A 339 6.01 -5.07 -15.68
C CYS A 339 6.75 -6.18 -16.45
N GLU A 340 7.55 -5.83 -17.46
CA GLU A 340 8.34 -6.79 -18.25
C GLU A 340 9.45 -7.47 -17.44
N ASN A 341 10.09 -6.71 -16.54
CA ASN A 341 11.17 -7.23 -15.69
C ASN A 341 10.64 -8.18 -14.62
N LEU A 342 9.52 -7.84 -13.98
CA LEU A 342 8.99 -8.60 -12.84
C LEU A 342 8.02 -9.71 -13.27
N LYS A 343 7.42 -9.59 -14.47
CA LYS A 343 6.56 -10.61 -15.12
C LYS A 343 5.37 -11.10 -14.30
N SER A 344 5.07 -10.45 -13.19
CA SER A 344 3.96 -10.77 -12.28
C SER A 344 2.76 -9.85 -12.46
N ARG A 345 2.90 -8.79 -13.25
CA ARG A 345 1.90 -7.73 -13.37
C ARG A 345 1.81 -7.13 -14.76
N PHE A 346 0.72 -6.42 -15.01
CA PHE A 346 0.36 -5.88 -16.32
C PHE A 346 0.02 -4.39 -16.24
N ALA A 347 0.56 -3.59 -17.15
CA ALA A 347 0.36 -2.14 -17.20
C ALA A 347 -0.92 -1.74 -17.97
N VAL A 348 -1.69 -0.82 -17.40
CA VAL A 348 -2.80 -0.14 -18.08
C VAL A 348 -2.42 1.33 -18.27
N LEU A 349 -2.32 1.74 -19.53
CA LEU A 349 -1.80 3.04 -19.93
C LEU A 349 -2.90 3.94 -20.49
N ASP A 350 -2.83 5.22 -20.16
CA ASP A 350 -3.71 6.26 -20.69
C ASP A 350 -3.06 6.91 -21.92
N ILE A 351 -3.85 7.16 -22.97
CA ILE A 351 -3.42 8.04 -24.07
C ILE A 351 -3.69 9.49 -23.66
N PRO A 352 -2.77 10.45 -23.94
CA PRO A 352 -2.97 11.86 -23.60
C PRO A 352 -4.32 12.39 -24.10
N ARG A 353 -4.97 13.20 -23.27
CA ARG A 353 -6.36 13.62 -23.48
C ARG A 353 -6.57 14.44 -24.76
N ASP A 354 -5.60 15.28 -25.07
CA ASP A 354 -5.60 16.23 -26.18
C ASP A 354 -5.44 15.54 -27.55
N LEU A 355 -4.86 14.33 -27.59
CA LEU A 355 -4.71 13.55 -28.81
C LEU A 355 -6.05 12.91 -29.21
N LYS A 356 -6.79 13.60 -30.07
CA LYS A 356 -8.10 13.12 -30.56
C LYS A 356 -8.04 12.54 -31.97
N LYS A 357 -7.16 13.05 -32.82
CA LYS A 357 -7.06 12.58 -34.21
C LYS A 357 -6.44 11.19 -34.25
N VAL A 358 -6.94 10.35 -35.14
CA VAL A 358 -6.45 8.97 -35.34
C VAL A 358 -4.93 8.91 -35.48
N ALA A 359 -4.33 9.79 -36.28
CA ALA A 359 -2.89 9.82 -36.50
C ALA A 359 -2.08 10.16 -35.23
N ASP A 360 -2.58 11.10 -34.42
CA ASP A 360 -1.90 11.53 -33.20
C ASP A 360 -1.93 10.42 -32.13
N VAL A 361 -3.10 9.80 -31.95
CA VAL A 361 -3.30 8.63 -31.06
C VAL A 361 -2.39 7.47 -31.48
N GLN A 362 -2.29 7.20 -32.80
CA GLN A 362 -1.38 6.18 -33.32
C GLN A 362 0.09 6.52 -33.06
N THR A 363 0.47 7.79 -33.20
CA THR A 363 1.85 8.23 -32.99
C THR A 363 2.27 7.98 -31.54
N HIS A 364 1.44 8.34 -30.57
CA HIS A 364 1.68 8.02 -29.16
C HIS A 364 1.75 6.51 -28.91
N ARG A 365 0.81 5.75 -29.45
CA ARG A 365 0.79 4.28 -29.32
C ARG A 365 2.04 3.62 -29.89
N ASN A 366 2.60 4.12 -30.99
CA ASN A 366 3.76 3.51 -31.65
C ASN A 366 5.07 3.63 -30.85
N ILE A 367 5.09 4.39 -29.76
CA ILE A 367 6.22 4.45 -28.81
C ILE A 367 6.44 3.09 -28.12
N PHE A 368 5.40 2.26 -28.04
CA PHE A 368 5.40 1.03 -27.23
C PHE A 368 5.26 -0.22 -28.10
N ASP A 369 6.08 -1.24 -27.85
CA ASP A 369 5.90 -2.59 -28.40
C ASP A 369 6.12 -3.63 -27.30
N THR A 370 5.04 -4.03 -26.62
CA THR A 370 5.10 -4.91 -25.45
C THR A 370 3.81 -5.71 -25.30
N ASP A 371 3.92 -6.97 -24.85
CA ASP A 371 2.77 -7.76 -24.44
C ASP A 371 2.33 -7.48 -23.00
N TYR A 372 3.11 -6.77 -22.18
CA TYR A 372 2.81 -6.48 -20.77
C TYR A 372 2.00 -5.19 -20.53
N ALA A 373 1.51 -4.54 -21.60
CA ALA A 373 0.71 -3.33 -21.47
C ALA A 373 -0.48 -3.28 -22.44
N ALA A 374 -1.49 -2.49 -22.07
CA ALA A 374 -2.60 -2.10 -22.94
C ALA A 374 -2.93 -0.62 -22.79
N MET A 375 -3.29 0.02 -23.90
CA MET A 375 -3.63 1.44 -23.96
C MET A 375 -5.12 1.68 -24.17
N TYR A 376 -5.65 2.70 -23.47
CA TYR A 376 -7.07 3.04 -23.50
C TYR A 376 -7.30 4.53 -23.81
N HIS A 377 -8.36 4.78 -24.56
CA HIS A 377 -8.81 6.12 -24.96
C HIS A 377 -10.29 6.04 -25.39
N PRO A 378 -11.10 7.11 -25.33
CA PRO A 378 -10.85 8.43 -24.77
C PRO A 378 -11.01 8.51 -23.26
N TRP A 379 -10.73 9.69 -22.71
CA TRP A 379 -10.98 10.02 -21.31
C TRP A 379 -12.48 10.00 -20.97
N LEU A 380 -12.78 9.70 -19.72
CA LEU A 380 -14.12 9.43 -19.23
C LEU A 380 -14.72 10.65 -18.57
N GLN A 381 -15.95 11.00 -18.92
CA GLN A 381 -16.68 12.06 -18.23
C GLN A 381 -17.38 11.51 -16.99
N VAL A 382 -17.11 12.11 -15.84
CA VAL A 382 -17.62 11.69 -14.52
C VAL A 382 -18.06 12.91 -13.72
N PHE A 383 -18.94 12.72 -12.74
CA PHE A 383 -19.33 13.78 -11.82
C PHE A 383 -18.28 13.94 -10.72
N ASP A 384 -17.70 15.13 -10.59
CA ASP A 384 -16.77 15.49 -9.52
C ASP A 384 -17.55 15.93 -8.29
N PRO A 385 -17.49 15.19 -7.16
CA PRO A 385 -18.20 15.58 -5.93
C PRO A 385 -17.60 16.82 -5.26
N MET A 386 -16.33 17.15 -5.50
CA MET A 386 -15.66 18.32 -4.94
C MET A 386 -16.07 19.59 -5.68
N ASP A 387 -15.93 19.60 -7.01
CA ASP A 387 -16.28 20.76 -7.85
C ASP A 387 -17.79 20.82 -8.21
N LYS A 388 -18.56 19.77 -7.88
CA LYS A 388 -20.00 19.61 -8.19
C LYS A 388 -20.34 19.81 -9.67
N ARG A 389 -19.45 19.37 -10.55
CA ARG A 389 -19.60 19.46 -12.02
C ARG A 389 -19.04 18.22 -12.68
N ASN A 390 -19.36 18.04 -13.96
CA ASN A 390 -18.73 16.97 -14.73
C ASN A 390 -17.30 17.36 -15.13
N ILE A 391 -16.36 16.45 -14.91
CA ILE A 391 -14.95 16.55 -15.33
C ILE A 391 -14.60 15.35 -16.21
N PHE A 392 -13.41 15.38 -16.81
CA PHE A 392 -12.84 14.25 -17.54
C PHE A 392 -11.68 13.65 -16.75
N ILE A 393 -11.72 12.34 -16.53
CA ILE A 393 -10.67 11.58 -15.85
C ILE A 393 -10.00 10.58 -16.80
N PRO A 394 -8.74 10.19 -16.54
CA PRO A 394 -8.08 9.13 -17.28
C PRO A 394 -8.85 7.79 -17.14
N PRO A 395 -8.91 6.97 -18.21
CA PRO A 395 -9.65 5.72 -18.18
C PRO A 395 -9.01 4.61 -17.33
N SER A 396 -7.69 4.65 -17.08
CA SER A 396 -6.93 3.57 -16.43
C SER A 396 -7.54 3.09 -15.11
N GLY A 397 -7.94 3.97 -14.21
CA GLY A 397 -8.58 3.58 -12.93
C GLY A 397 -9.86 2.75 -13.13
N SER A 398 -10.74 3.21 -14.02
CA SER A 398 -11.98 2.48 -14.36
C SER A 398 -11.68 1.14 -15.05
N VAL A 399 -10.72 1.12 -15.97
CA VAL A 399 -10.34 -0.08 -16.73
C VAL A 399 -9.70 -1.15 -15.85
N VAL A 400 -8.80 -0.76 -14.94
CA VAL A 400 -8.21 -1.66 -13.93
C VAL A 400 -9.31 -2.26 -13.05
N GLY A 401 -10.32 -1.47 -12.68
CA GLY A 401 -11.49 -1.98 -11.95
C GLY A 401 -12.33 -2.96 -12.78
N ILE A 402 -12.50 -2.71 -14.08
CA ILE A 402 -13.18 -3.61 -15.02
C ILE A 402 -12.40 -4.92 -15.18
N TYR A 403 -11.07 -4.88 -15.24
CA TYR A 403 -10.23 -6.09 -15.26
C TYR A 403 -10.51 -6.92 -14.00
N ALA A 404 -10.40 -6.32 -12.81
CA ALA A 404 -10.68 -6.98 -11.56
C ALA A 404 -12.09 -7.61 -11.52
N ARG A 405 -13.11 -6.87 -11.95
CA ARG A 405 -14.49 -7.36 -12.02
C ARG A 405 -14.66 -8.52 -13.00
N SER A 406 -14.07 -8.42 -14.20
CA SER A 406 -14.12 -9.48 -15.21
C SER A 406 -13.46 -10.75 -14.69
N ASP A 407 -12.28 -10.63 -14.08
CA ASP A 407 -11.54 -11.78 -13.59
C ASP A 407 -12.27 -12.47 -12.43
N ASN A 408 -12.79 -11.70 -11.48
CA ASN A 408 -13.50 -12.23 -10.32
C ASN A 408 -14.83 -12.90 -10.71
N SER A 409 -15.48 -12.46 -11.79
CA SER A 409 -16.78 -12.99 -12.21
C SER A 409 -16.72 -14.07 -13.29
N ARG A 410 -15.69 -14.04 -14.15
CA ARG A 410 -15.58 -14.87 -15.35
C ARG A 410 -14.20 -15.51 -15.54
N GLY A 411 -13.21 -15.18 -14.71
CA GLY A 411 -11.83 -15.62 -14.83
C GLY A 411 -11.00 -14.76 -15.77
N VAL A 412 -9.69 -14.71 -15.51
CA VAL A 412 -8.70 -13.89 -16.24
C VAL A 412 -8.62 -14.18 -17.74
N TYR A 413 -9.08 -15.36 -18.15
CA TYR A 413 -9.13 -15.79 -19.55
C TYR A 413 -10.25 -15.11 -20.36
N LYS A 414 -11.23 -14.44 -19.71
CA LYS A 414 -12.25 -13.64 -20.39
C LYS A 414 -11.70 -12.27 -20.75
N ALA A 415 -11.72 -11.92 -22.04
CA ALA A 415 -11.40 -10.57 -22.51
C ALA A 415 -12.24 -9.50 -21.78
N PRO A 416 -11.62 -8.51 -21.12
CA PRO A 416 -12.33 -7.43 -20.40
C PRO A 416 -12.88 -6.34 -21.34
N ALA A 417 -13.47 -6.78 -22.46
CA ALA A 417 -14.15 -5.95 -23.45
C ALA A 417 -15.65 -6.26 -23.49
N ASN A 418 -16.41 -5.35 -24.10
CA ASN A 418 -17.87 -5.30 -24.04
C ASN A 418 -18.38 -5.14 -22.59
N GLU A 419 -17.58 -4.51 -21.74
CA GLU A 419 -17.86 -4.27 -20.33
C GLU A 419 -18.37 -2.84 -20.13
N VAL A 420 -19.43 -2.67 -19.35
CA VAL A 420 -19.97 -1.35 -19.02
C VAL A 420 -19.02 -0.61 -18.09
N VAL A 421 -18.76 0.66 -18.40
CA VAL A 421 -18.02 1.58 -17.53
C VAL A 421 -19.00 2.19 -16.54
N ARG A 422 -18.89 1.80 -15.26
CA ARG A 422 -19.77 2.31 -14.20
C ARG A 422 -19.39 3.75 -13.82
N ALA A 423 -20.39 4.51 -13.38
CA ALA A 423 -20.26 5.93 -13.01
C ALA A 423 -19.65 6.84 -14.09
N CYS A 424 -19.78 6.45 -15.36
CA CYS A 424 -19.35 7.24 -16.51
C CYS A 424 -20.58 7.79 -17.24
N VAL A 425 -20.62 9.11 -17.42
CA VAL A 425 -21.78 9.84 -17.99
C VAL A 425 -21.52 10.32 -19.43
N GLY A 426 -20.27 10.24 -19.90
CA GLY A 426 -19.88 10.71 -21.22
C GLY A 426 -18.43 10.38 -21.57
N LEU A 427 -17.99 10.77 -22.75
CA LEU A 427 -16.63 10.58 -23.26
C LEU A 427 -16.09 11.90 -23.79
N ASP A 428 -14.79 12.16 -23.64
CA ASP A 428 -14.15 13.41 -24.09
C ASP A 428 -14.17 13.62 -25.61
N CYS A 429 -14.25 12.52 -26.36
CA CYS A 429 -14.57 12.51 -27.78
C CYS A 429 -15.34 11.23 -28.15
N GLN A 430 -16.01 11.24 -29.31
CA GLN A 430 -16.71 10.07 -29.84
C GLN A 430 -16.01 9.60 -31.10
N TYR A 431 -15.52 8.37 -31.09
CA TYR A 431 -15.02 7.72 -32.30
C TYR A 431 -16.15 7.04 -33.05
N ASN A 432 -16.09 7.07 -34.38
CA ASN A 432 -17.00 6.32 -35.24
C ASN A 432 -16.45 4.92 -35.56
N LYS A 433 -17.14 4.18 -36.44
CA LYS A 433 -16.72 2.83 -36.83
C LYS A 433 -15.44 2.83 -37.68
N GLY A 434 -15.33 3.73 -38.66
CA GLY A 434 -14.15 3.81 -39.52
C GLY A 434 -12.87 4.13 -38.74
N GLU A 435 -12.96 5.01 -37.75
CA GLU A 435 -11.82 5.33 -36.87
C GLU A 435 -11.43 4.14 -35.99
N GLN A 436 -12.40 3.40 -35.46
CA GLN A 436 -12.16 2.14 -34.74
C GLN A 436 -11.44 1.11 -35.62
N ASP A 437 -11.88 0.96 -36.87
CA ASP A 437 -11.31 0.00 -37.80
C ASP A 437 -9.82 0.30 -38.11
N ILE A 438 -9.39 1.55 -37.91
CA ILE A 438 -7.98 1.98 -38.05
C ILE A 438 -7.21 1.82 -36.73
N LEU A 439 -7.80 2.20 -35.59
CA LEU A 439 -7.14 2.23 -34.29
C LEU A 439 -7.00 0.85 -33.64
N ASN A 440 -8.03 0.01 -33.75
CA ASN A 440 -8.05 -1.31 -33.13
C ASN A 440 -6.91 -2.23 -33.62
N PRO A 441 -6.59 -2.33 -34.94
CA PRO A 441 -5.39 -3.03 -35.45
C PRO A 441 -4.07 -2.64 -34.78
N LYS A 442 -3.96 -1.41 -34.29
CA LYS A 442 -2.77 -0.90 -33.59
C LYS A 442 -2.76 -1.19 -32.10
N GLY A 443 -3.74 -1.92 -31.56
CA GLY A 443 -3.80 -2.25 -30.14
C GLY A 443 -4.28 -1.10 -29.26
N ILE A 444 -5.03 -0.15 -29.83
CA ILE A 444 -5.65 0.96 -29.10
C ILE A 444 -7.06 0.53 -28.71
N ASN A 445 -7.31 0.42 -27.41
CA ASN A 445 -8.59 -0.06 -26.89
C ASN A 445 -9.54 1.13 -26.69
N LEU A 446 -10.47 1.29 -27.63
CA LEU A 446 -11.43 2.38 -27.56
C LEU A 446 -12.53 2.12 -26.54
N ILE A 447 -12.92 3.16 -25.82
CA ILE A 447 -14.13 3.21 -25.01
C ILE A 447 -15.20 3.92 -25.83
N ARG A 448 -16.39 3.32 -25.93
CA ARG A 448 -17.41 3.69 -26.91
C ARG A 448 -18.78 3.80 -26.27
N TYR A 449 -19.56 4.80 -26.70
CA TYR A 449 -20.97 4.89 -26.39
C TYR A 449 -21.79 4.12 -27.43
N PHE A 450 -22.73 3.30 -26.95
CA PHE A 450 -23.70 2.59 -27.77
C PHE A 450 -25.11 2.89 -27.26
N THR A 451 -25.98 3.35 -28.16
CA THR A 451 -27.39 3.63 -27.85
C THR A 451 -28.05 2.39 -27.26
N GLY A 452 -28.68 2.53 -26.10
CA GLY A 452 -29.34 1.44 -25.36
C GLY A 452 -28.41 0.47 -24.62
N GLN A 453 -27.08 0.56 -24.80
CA GLN A 453 -26.11 -0.31 -24.11
C GLN A 453 -25.12 0.43 -23.21
N GLY A 454 -25.11 1.77 -23.26
CA GLY A 454 -24.28 2.63 -22.43
C GLY A 454 -22.85 2.78 -22.95
N ILE A 455 -21.96 3.26 -22.07
CA ILE A 455 -20.54 3.42 -22.35
C ILE A 455 -19.82 2.11 -22.02
N ARG A 456 -19.04 1.60 -22.97
CA ARG A 456 -18.39 0.30 -22.90
C ARG A 456 -16.93 0.34 -23.30
N VAL A 457 -16.11 -0.46 -22.62
CA VAL A 457 -14.77 -0.80 -23.10
C VAL A 457 -14.94 -1.67 -24.35
N TRP A 458 -14.40 -1.23 -25.49
CA TRP A 458 -14.60 -1.83 -26.80
C TRP A 458 -13.27 -2.22 -27.47
N GLY A 459 -12.40 -2.84 -26.68
CA GLY A 459 -11.12 -3.41 -27.10
C GLY A 459 -10.45 -4.14 -25.93
N ALA A 460 -9.66 -5.17 -26.24
CA ALA A 460 -8.86 -5.91 -25.25
C ALA A 460 -7.54 -6.40 -25.86
N ARG A 461 -6.88 -5.53 -26.64
CA ARG A 461 -5.59 -5.79 -27.28
C ARG A 461 -4.44 -5.21 -26.47
N THR A 462 -3.29 -5.88 -26.51
CA THR A 462 -2.04 -5.41 -25.90
C THR A 462 -1.34 -4.41 -26.82
N CYS A 463 -0.22 -3.87 -26.33
CA CYS A 463 0.67 -3.05 -27.13
C CYS A 463 1.63 -3.87 -28.02
N SER A 464 1.45 -5.19 -28.17
CA SER A 464 2.40 -6.05 -28.86
C SER A 464 2.17 -6.10 -30.37
N SER A 465 3.26 -6.09 -31.14
CA SER A 465 3.31 -6.44 -32.56
C SER A 465 3.22 -7.95 -32.80
N ASN A 466 3.50 -8.77 -31.78
CA ASN A 466 3.42 -10.22 -31.86
C ASN A 466 1.97 -10.70 -31.77
N SER A 467 1.48 -11.31 -32.86
CA SER A 467 0.10 -11.79 -32.97
C SER A 467 -0.30 -12.86 -31.93
N ILE A 468 0.67 -13.59 -31.35
CA ILE A 468 0.40 -14.57 -30.29
C ILE A 468 -0.05 -13.86 -29.01
N TRP A 469 0.56 -12.70 -28.72
CA TRP A 469 0.31 -11.91 -27.52
C TRP A 469 -0.66 -10.76 -27.74
N LYS A 470 -1.43 -10.82 -28.83
CA LYS A 470 -2.36 -9.76 -29.25
C LYS A 470 -3.36 -9.36 -28.19
N TYR A 471 -3.82 -10.28 -27.34
CA TYR A 471 -4.96 -10.06 -26.43
C TYR A 471 -4.55 -10.00 -24.96
N VAL A 472 -5.17 -9.05 -24.25
CA VAL A 472 -4.96 -8.79 -22.82
C VAL A 472 -5.23 -10.04 -21.98
N ASN A 473 -6.38 -10.70 -22.18
CA ASN A 473 -6.75 -11.90 -21.42
C ASN A 473 -5.80 -13.08 -21.64
N VAL A 474 -5.17 -13.16 -22.83
CA VAL A 474 -4.18 -14.20 -23.12
C VAL A 474 -2.90 -13.94 -22.34
N ARG A 475 -2.30 -12.74 -22.44
CA ARG A 475 -1.10 -12.41 -21.65
C ARG A 475 -1.35 -12.56 -20.15
N ARG A 476 -2.48 -12.04 -19.65
CA ARG A 476 -2.81 -12.08 -18.22
C ARG A 476 -3.08 -13.51 -17.73
N LEU A 477 -3.64 -14.39 -18.56
CA LEU A 477 -3.75 -15.82 -18.25
C LEU A 477 -2.38 -16.48 -18.09
N PHE A 478 -1.41 -16.16 -18.96
CA PHE A 478 -0.04 -16.67 -18.81
C PHE A 478 0.61 -16.16 -17.53
N ILE A 479 0.49 -14.86 -17.21
CA ILE A 479 0.99 -14.30 -15.95
C ILE A 479 0.37 -15.04 -14.75
N PHE A 480 -0.95 -15.25 -14.76
CA PHE A 480 -1.64 -16.00 -13.71
C PHE A 480 -1.07 -17.42 -13.54
N VAL A 481 -0.91 -18.17 -14.63
CA VAL A 481 -0.38 -19.55 -14.59
C VAL A 481 1.07 -19.56 -14.11
N GLU A 482 1.92 -18.68 -14.63
CA GLU A 482 3.34 -18.55 -14.27
C GLU A 482 3.51 -18.26 -12.76
N GLN A 483 2.76 -17.27 -12.24
CA GLN A 483 2.85 -16.88 -10.83
C GLN A 483 2.21 -17.91 -9.89
N SER A 484 1.12 -18.57 -10.28
CA SER A 484 0.55 -19.69 -9.52
C SER A 484 1.50 -20.86 -9.40
N ILE A 485 2.18 -21.22 -10.48
CA ILE A 485 3.16 -22.30 -10.46
C ILE A 485 4.33 -21.92 -9.58
N LYS A 486 4.90 -20.71 -9.75
CA LYS A 486 5.99 -20.19 -8.92
C LYS A 486 5.64 -20.26 -7.43
N ASN A 487 4.49 -19.73 -7.02
CA ASN A 487 4.07 -19.71 -5.61
C ASN A 487 3.75 -21.12 -5.08
N GLY A 488 3.11 -21.96 -5.90
CA GLY A 488 2.72 -23.32 -5.52
C GLY A 488 3.86 -24.35 -5.55
N SER A 489 5.02 -24.01 -6.11
CA SER A 489 6.17 -24.91 -6.24
C SER A 489 7.36 -24.55 -5.34
N ASN A 490 7.21 -23.63 -4.38
CA ASN A 490 8.31 -23.24 -3.47
C ASN A 490 8.90 -24.42 -2.68
N TRP A 491 8.09 -25.45 -2.38
CA TRP A 491 8.53 -26.65 -1.67
C TRP A 491 9.53 -27.51 -2.45
N VAL A 492 9.72 -27.28 -3.75
CA VAL A 492 10.66 -28.04 -4.59
C VAL A 492 12.11 -27.67 -4.29
N VAL A 493 12.35 -26.46 -3.77
CA VAL A 493 13.70 -25.94 -3.52
C VAL A 493 14.34 -26.73 -2.37
N PHE A 494 15.59 -27.17 -2.57
CA PHE A 494 16.37 -28.01 -1.64
C PHE A 494 15.89 -29.46 -1.44
N GLU A 495 14.93 -29.93 -2.23
CA GLU A 495 14.58 -31.36 -2.28
C GLU A 495 15.63 -32.18 -3.07
N PRO A 496 15.79 -33.49 -2.77
CA PRO A 496 16.63 -34.36 -3.58
C PRO A 496 16.18 -34.38 -5.06
N ASN A 497 17.08 -34.00 -5.97
CA ASN A 497 16.79 -33.91 -7.41
C ASN A 497 16.77 -35.30 -8.06
N ASP A 498 15.69 -36.06 -7.82
CA ASP A 498 15.49 -37.42 -8.33
C ASP A 498 14.14 -37.60 -9.07
N GLU A 499 13.94 -38.78 -9.66
CA GLU A 499 12.72 -39.10 -10.42
C GLU A 499 11.44 -39.02 -9.57
N ARG A 500 11.54 -39.18 -8.23
CA ARG A 500 10.38 -39.06 -7.34
C ARG A 500 9.95 -37.61 -7.21
N LEU A 501 10.92 -36.69 -7.06
CA LEU A 501 10.67 -35.25 -7.08
C LEU A 501 10.03 -34.83 -8.40
N TRP A 502 10.59 -35.27 -9.53
CA TRP A 502 10.09 -34.94 -10.87
C TRP A 502 8.63 -35.37 -11.06
N ALA A 503 8.31 -36.62 -10.70
CA ALA A 503 6.94 -37.12 -10.76
C ALA A 503 5.98 -36.36 -9.82
N ARG A 504 6.44 -35.88 -8.66
CA ARG A 504 5.65 -35.04 -7.75
C ARG A 504 5.39 -33.66 -8.33
N VAL A 505 6.40 -33.03 -8.93
CA VAL A 505 6.27 -31.73 -9.64
C VAL A 505 5.28 -31.87 -10.80
N GLN A 506 5.44 -32.88 -11.64
CA GLN A 506 4.55 -33.13 -12.79
C GLN A 506 3.10 -33.27 -12.36
N ARG A 507 2.81 -34.11 -11.36
CA ARG A 507 1.44 -34.33 -10.87
C ARG A 507 0.83 -33.06 -10.29
N THR A 508 1.61 -32.26 -9.57
CA THR A 508 1.14 -31.02 -8.94
C THR A 508 0.73 -29.99 -10.00
N ILE A 509 1.62 -29.73 -10.98
CA ILE A 509 1.36 -28.77 -12.05
C ILE A 509 0.24 -29.28 -12.98
N TYR A 510 0.22 -30.57 -13.31
CA TYR A 510 -0.84 -31.18 -14.11
C TYR A 510 -2.21 -31.01 -13.45
N SER A 511 -2.32 -31.28 -12.14
CA SER A 511 -3.57 -31.12 -11.40
C SER A 511 -4.07 -29.67 -11.40
N PHE A 512 -3.17 -28.70 -11.23
CA PHE A 512 -3.49 -27.28 -11.35
C PHE A 512 -4.03 -26.92 -12.74
N LEU A 513 -3.29 -27.26 -13.80
CA LEU A 513 -3.68 -26.96 -15.19
C LEU A 513 -4.97 -27.68 -15.60
N LEU A 514 -5.22 -28.88 -15.05
CA LEU A 514 -6.50 -29.58 -15.22
C LEU A 514 -7.66 -28.78 -14.62
N GLY A 515 -7.46 -28.15 -13.46
CA GLY A 515 -8.41 -27.21 -12.86
C GLY A 515 -8.64 -25.98 -13.75
N VAL A 516 -7.57 -25.40 -14.29
CA VAL A 516 -7.63 -24.24 -15.20
C VAL A 516 -8.38 -24.59 -16.50
N TRP A 517 -8.15 -25.78 -17.08
CA TRP A 517 -8.88 -26.27 -18.25
C TRP A 517 -10.36 -26.54 -17.95
N ARG A 518 -10.68 -27.23 -16.84
CA ARG A 518 -12.08 -27.46 -16.41
C ARG A 518 -12.83 -26.16 -16.15
N GLY A 519 -12.10 -25.12 -15.73
CA GLY A 519 -12.61 -23.76 -15.58
C GLY A 519 -12.87 -23.03 -16.90
N GLY A 520 -12.57 -23.63 -18.06
CA GLY A 520 -12.82 -23.07 -19.38
C GLY A 520 -11.75 -22.11 -19.90
N ALA A 521 -10.59 -22.03 -19.24
CA ALA A 521 -9.53 -21.10 -19.63
C ALA A 521 -8.67 -21.60 -20.81
N LEU A 522 -8.57 -22.92 -20.96
CA LEU A 522 -7.77 -23.59 -21.99
C LEU A 522 -8.68 -24.27 -23.03
N MET A 523 -8.27 -24.24 -24.30
CA MET A 523 -8.97 -24.89 -25.43
C MET A 523 -8.59 -26.35 -25.54
N GLY A 524 -9.53 -27.19 -25.99
CA GLY A 524 -9.30 -28.62 -26.22
C GLY A 524 -10.45 -29.44 -25.63
N SER A 525 -10.84 -30.50 -26.32
CA SER A 525 -11.88 -31.43 -25.85
C SER A 525 -11.33 -32.39 -24.78
N THR A 526 -10.01 -32.55 -24.75
CA THR A 526 -9.27 -33.34 -23.75
C THR A 526 -8.15 -32.51 -23.12
N PRO A 527 -7.65 -32.87 -21.92
CA PRO A 527 -6.51 -32.19 -21.31
C PRO A 527 -5.26 -32.19 -22.19
N ASP A 528 -4.99 -33.27 -22.92
CA ASP A 528 -3.78 -33.43 -23.74
C ASP A 528 -3.78 -32.52 -24.99
N GLU A 529 -4.96 -32.14 -25.48
CA GLU A 529 -5.10 -31.08 -26.50
C GLU A 529 -4.88 -29.68 -25.92
N ALA A 530 -5.14 -29.51 -24.62
CA ALA A 530 -5.18 -28.22 -23.94
C ALA A 530 -3.84 -27.81 -23.32
N PHE A 531 -3.11 -28.76 -22.73
CA PHE A 531 -1.82 -28.51 -22.12
C PHE A 531 -0.96 -29.77 -22.02
N PHE A 532 0.34 -29.57 -21.81
CA PHE A 532 1.25 -30.64 -21.43
C PHE A 532 2.21 -30.17 -20.33
N VAL A 533 2.70 -31.11 -19.53
CA VAL A 533 3.72 -30.90 -18.50
C VAL A 533 4.75 -32.01 -18.64
N LYS A 534 6.00 -31.64 -18.91
CA LYS A 534 7.13 -32.58 -19.04
C LYS A 534 8.22 -32.22 -18.05
N VAL A 535 8.65 -33.19 -17.24
CA VAL A 535 9.79 -33.07 -16.32
C VAL A 535 10.40 -34.44 -16.15
N ASP A 536 11.39 -34.73 -16.96
CA ASP A 536 12.05 -36.04 -17.04
C ASP A 536 13.41 -35.91 -17.74
N ARG A 537 14.05 -37.04 -18.07
CA ARG A 537 15.32 -37.08 -18.79
C ARG A 537 15.26 -36.49 -20.22
N SER A 538 14.07 -36.25 -20.78
CA SER A 538 13.93 -35.54 -22.05
C SER A 538 14.02 -34.02 -21.91
N THR A 539 13.81 -33.49 -20.71
CA THR A 539 13.90 -32.04 -20.44
C THR A 539 15.21 -31.63 -19.76
N MET A 540 16.00 -32.59 -19.26
CA MET A 540 17.22 -32.36 -18.50
C MET A 540 18.36 -33.27 -18.96
N SER A 541 19.56 -32.70 -19.11
CA SER A 541 20.81 -33.44 -19.26
C SER A 541 21.37 -33.91 -17.90
N GLN A 542 22.38 -34.77 -17.91
CA GLN A 542 23.08 -35.13 -16.67
C GLN A 542 23.80 -33.91 -16.04
N ASP A 543 24.35 -33.02 -16.87
CA ASP A 543 24.95 -31.75 -16.41
C ASP A 543 23.92 -30.82 -15.75
N ASP A 544 22.66 -30.81 -16.20
CA ASP A 544 21.61 -30.07 -15.51
C ASP A 544 21.42 -30.60 -14.08
N ILE A 545 21.32 -31.91 -13.94
CA ILE A 545 21.09 -32.58 -12.65
C ILE A 545 22.28 -32.41 -11.72
N ASP A 546 23.50 -32.58 -12.23
CA ASP A 546 24.74 -32.44 -11.45
C ASP A 546 24.93 -31.00 -10.95
N ASN A 547 24.42 -30.02 -11.68
CA ASN A 547 24.36 -28.61 -11.27
C ASN A 547 23.07 -28.24 -10.50
N GLY A 548 22.29 -29.23 -10.06
CA GLY A 548 21.09 -29.02 -9.24
C GLY A 548 19.91 -28.35 -9.96
N ARG A 549 19.89 -28.36 -11.30
CA ARG A 549 18.78 -27.81 -12.11
C ARG A 549 17.69 -28.85 -12.31
N LEU A 550 16.45 -28.43 -12.14
CA LEU A 550 15.24 -29.15 -12.52
C LEU A 550 14.50 -28.35 -13.59
N ILE A 551 14.36 -28.90 -14.79
CA ILE A 551 13.73 -28.22 -15.94
C ILE A 551 12.39 -28.86 -16.24
N CYS A 552 11.31 -28.10 -16.05
CA CYS A 552 9.96 -28.49 -16.41
C CYS A 552 9.49 -27.69 -17.63
N ILE A 553 9.10 -28.38 -18.70
CA ILE A 553 8.54 -27.75 -19.91
C ILE A 553 7.02 -27.86 -19.85
N ILE A 554 6.36 -26.71 -19.94
CA ILE A 554 4.90 -26.59 -19.86
C ILE A 554 4.41 -25.88 -21.12
N GLY A 555 3.39 -26.45 -21.77
CA GLY A 555 2.67 -25.79 -22.85
C GLY A 555 1.20 -25.69 -22.50
N ILE A 556 0.56 -24.56 -22.81
CA ILE A 556 -0.88 -24.34 -22.63
C ILE A 556 -1.49 -23.74 -23.90
N SER A 557 -2.75 -24.07 -24.17
CA SER A 557 -3.53 -23.57 -25.30
C SER A 557 -4.66 -22.66 -24.79
N PRO A 558 -4.49 -21.32 -24.78
CA PRO A 558 -5.48 -20.40 -24.21
C PRO A 558 -6.71 -20.23 -25.12
N VAL A 559 -7.89 -20.03 -24.52
CA VAL A 559 -9.08 -19.57 -25.26
C VAL A 559 -8.87 -18.16 -25.80
N LYS A 560 -9.07 -17.98 -27.11
CA LYS A 560 -9.00 -16.67 -27.78
C LYS A 560 -10.39 -16.06 -27.94
N PRO A 561 -10.56 -14.73 -27.80
CA PRO A 561 -11.86 -14.09 -27.94
C PRO A 561 -12.36 -14.09 -29.40
N ALA A 562 -13.66 -14.30 -29.58
CA ALA A 562 -14.35 -14.10 -30.86
C ALA A 562 -14.61 -12.60 -31.09
N GLU A 563 -13.61 -11.88 -31.59
CA GLU A 563 -13.69 -10.43 -31.85
C GLU A 563 -14.57 -10.08 -33.06
N PHE A 564 -14.65 -10.96 -34.06
CA PHE A 564 -15.44 -10.78 -35.26
C PHE A 564 -16.46 -11.91 -35.41
N VAL A 565 -17.74 -11.55 -35.47
CA VAL A 565 -18.83 -12.49 -35.76
C VAL A 565 -19.36 -12.18 -37.15
N ILE A 566 -19.15 -13.10 -38.09
CA ILE A 566 -19.53 -12.93 -39.50
C ILE A 566 -20.69 -13.87 -39.80
N PHE A 567 -21.89 -13.31 -39.98
CA PHE A 567 -23.03 -14.04 -40.52
C PHE A 567 -22.99 -13.97 -42.04
N ARG A 568 -22.89 -15.11 -42.72
CA ARG A 568 -23.01 -15.21 -44.18
C ARG A 568 -24.43 -15.68 -44.49
N ILE A 569 -25.19 -14.83 -45.16
CA ILE A 569 -26.57 -15.11 -45.57
C ILE A 569 -26.55 -15.28 -47.09
N THR A 570 -27.09 -16.40 -47.56
CA THR A 570 -27.32 -16.66 -48.99
C THR A 570 -28.80 -16.86 -49.25
N GLN A 571 -29.24 -16.60 -50.48
CA GLN A 571 -30.56 -17.01 -50.93
C GLN A 571 -30.50 -18.51 -51.24
N LYS A 572 -31.42 -19.29 -50.65
CA LYS A 572 -31.56 -20.71 -50.96
C LYS A 572 -32.10 -20.86 -52.39
N THR A 573 -31.32 -21.46 -53.28
CA THR A 573 -31.77 -21.90 -54.61
C THR A 573 -32.16 -23.39 -54.56
N ALA A 574 -33.03 -23.85 -55.46
CA ALA A 574 -33.59 -25.21 -55.42
C ALA A 574 -32.51 -26.33 -55.43
N ASP A 575 -31.30 -26.03 -55.90
CA ASP A 575 -30.19 -26.97 -56.06
C ASP A 575 -29.06 -26.80 -55.02
N SER A 576 -29.34 -26.16 -53.87
CA SER A 576 -28.32 -25.95 -52.83
C SER A 576 -28.58 -26.85 -51.60
N GLU A 577 -27.81 -27.95 -51.51
CA GLU A 577 -27.45 -28.61 -50.24
C GLU A 577 -26.24 -27.91 -49.60
#